data_AF-A0A840QQG0-F1
#
_entry.id   AF-A0A840QQG0-F1
#
_cell.length_a   1.000
_cell.length_b   1.000
_cell.length_c   1.000
_cell.angle_alpha   90.00
_cell.angle_beta   90.00
_cell.angle_gamma   90.00
#
_symmetry.space_group_name_H-M   'P 1'
#
loop_
_entity.id
_entity.type
_entity.pdbx_description
1 polymer ?
#
loop_
_entity_poly.entity_id
_entity_poly.type
_entity_poly.pdbx_seq_one_letter_code
_entity_poly.pdbx_strand_id
1 'polypeptide(L)' 'MNRDTLVQTLQDQKFDEVVELIEEAEAGDIEELELVDSLGLLRDETLNDAVINYLKEQGVEIIYISKEEE' A
#
# COMPACT_ATOMS: atom_id res chain seq x y z
N MET A 1 -2.29 13.39 1.35
CA MET A 1 -1.30 13.25 2.44
C MET A 1 0.07 13.24 1.78
N ASN A 2 1.10 13.79 2.40
CA ASN A 2 2.47 13.83 1.88
C ASN A 2 3.29 12.64 2.42
N ARG A 3 4.30 12.19 1.68
CA ARG A 3 5.08 10.96 1.94
C ARG A 3 5.57 10.85 3.39
N ASP A 4 6.23 11.87 3.91
CA ASP A 4 6.73 11.86 5.29
C ASP A 4 5.63 11.68 6.34
N THR A 5 4.48 12.32 6.14
CA THR A 5 3.33 12.20 7.05
C THR A 5 2.69 10.80 6.95
N LEU A 6 2.65 10.23 5.74
CA LEU A 6 2.14 8.88 5.51
C LEU A 6 3.02 7.83 6.20
N VAL A 7 4.33 7.85 5.94
CA VAL A 7 5.30 6.91 6.52
C VAL A 7 5.32 7.01 8.04
N GLN A 8 5.34 8.22 8.59
CA GLN A 8 5.31 8.40 10.03
C GLN A 8 4.02 7.81 10.65
N THR A 9 2.87 8.04 10.02
CA THR A 9 1.58 7.50 10.48
C THR A 9 1.55 5.97 10.46
N LEU A 10 2.22 5.34 9.48
CA LEU A 10 2.34 3.90 9.38
C LEU A 10 3.27 3.33 10.46
N GLN A 11 4.42 3.98 10.70
CA GLN A 11 5.38 3.60 11.74
C GLN A 11 4.76 3.72 13.14
N ASP A 12 4.05 4.81 13.44
CA ASP A 12 3.35 5.01 14.71
C ASP A 12 2.30 3.91 14.98
N GLN A 13 1.70 3.39 13.91
CA GLN A 13 0.73 2.30 13.97
C GLN A 13 1.34 0.89 13.83
N LYS A 14 2.67 0.79 13.74
CA LYS A 14 3.43 -0.45 13.58
C LYS A 14 3.08 -1.23 12.30
N PHE A 15 2.82 -0.50 11.22
CA PHE A 15 2.68 -1.07 9.88
C PHE A 15 4.03 -1.08 9.16
N ASP A 16 5.05 -1.66 9.80
CA ASP A 16 6.43 -1.69 9.27
C ASP A 16 6.50 -2.38 7.90
N GLU A 17 5.71 -3.44 7.69
CA GLU A 17 5.59 -4.14 6.40
C GLU A 17 5.06 -3.22 5.29
N VAL A 18 4.16 -2.29 5.61
CA VAL A 18 3.62 -1.34 4.63
C VAL A 18 4.61 -0.22 4.33
N VAL A 19 5.42 0.16 5.33
CA VAL A 19 6.51 1.11 5.13
C VAL A 19 7.55 0.53 4.19
N GLU A 20 7.95 -0.73 4.39
CA GLU A 20 8.88 -1.44 3.50
C GLU A 20 8.33 -1.48 2.06
N LEU A 21 7.05 -1.81 1.89
CA LEU A 21 6.36 -1.81 0.59
C LEU A 21 6.41 -0.46 -0.12
N ILE A 22 6.29 0.64 0.64
CA ILE A 22 6.43 2.00 0.12
C ILE A 22 7.87 2.26 -0.34
N GLU A 23 8.86 1.86 0.46
CA GLU A 23 10.27 2.06 0.13
C GLU A 23 10.71 1.23 -1.08
N GLU A 24 10.24 -0.01 -1.19
CA GLU A 24 10.49 -0.88 -2.34
C GLU A 24 9.81 -0.33 -3.62
N ALA A 25 8.60 0.24 -3.51
CA ALA A 25 7.96 0.94 -4.62
C ALA A 25 8.72 2.22 -5.04
N GLU A 26 9.22 3.01 -4.08
CA GLU A 26 10.06 4.19 -4.35
C GLU A 26 11.39 3.80 -5.02
N ALA A 27 11.95 2.64 -4.67
CA ALA A 27 13.16 2.09 -5.28
C ALA A 27 12.92 1.52 -6.69
N GLY A 28 11.66 1.28 -7.06
CA GLY A 28 11.27 0.60 -8.29
C GLY A 28 11.48 -0.91 -8.23
N ASP A 29 11.55 -1.48 -7.03
CA ASP A 29 11.69 -2.92 -6.78
C ASP A 29 10.33 -3.65 -6.83
N ILE A 30 9.22 -2.89 -6.84
CA ILE A 30 7.86 -3.40 -7.00
C ILE A 30 7.21 -2.74 -8.21
N GLU A 31 6.72 -3.57 -9.14
CA GLU A 31 5.96 -3.13 -10.31
C GLU A 31 4.46 -3.42 -10.16
N GLU A 32 4.10 -4.47 -9.42
CA GLU A 32 2.73 -4.97 -9.28
C GLU A 32 2.45 -5.35 -7.82
N LEU A 33 1.28 -4.98 -7.30
CA LEU A 33 0.81 -5.38 -5.97
C LEU A 33 -0.59 -5.99 -6.06
N GLU A 34 -0.67 -7.27 -5.68
CA GLU A 34 -1.93 -8.00 -5.59
C GLU A 34 -2.60 -7.76 -4.22
N LEU A 35 -3.86 -7.34 -4.25
CA LEU A 35 -4.66 -7.07 -3.05
C LEU A 35 -6.01 -7.77 -3.15
N VAL A 36 -6.47 -8.35 -2.05
CA VAL A 36 -7.82 -8.91 -1.98
C VAL A 36 -8.84 -7.76 -1.92
N ASP A 37 -9.79 -7.74 -2.86
CA ASP A 37 -10.82 -6.69 -3.01
C ASP A 37 -11.57 -6.37 -1.71
N SER A 38 -11.80 -7.38 -0.90
CA SER A 38 -12.63 -7.35 0.31
C SER A 38 -11.85 -6.92 1.56
N LEU A 39 -10.51 -6.91 1.50
CA LEU A 39 -9.63 -6.66 2.66
C LEU A 39 -8.78 -5.40 2.51
N GLY A 40 -8.43 -5.02 1.28
CA GLY A 40 -7.46 -3.93 1.05
C GLY A 40 -6.08 -4.25 1.62
N LEU A 41 -5.24 -3.22 1.74
CA LEU A 41 -3.94 -3.29 2.41
C LEU A 41 -4.05 -2.99 3.90
N LEU A 42 -4.91 -2.03 4.27
CA LEU A 42 -5.11 -1.57 5.64
C LEU A 42 -6.60 -1.51 5.99
N ARG A 43 -6.91 -1.77 7.27
CA ARG A 43 -8.30 -1.69 7.78
C ARG A 43 -8.86 -0.27 7.82
N ASP A 44 -7.99 0.71 8.03
CA ASP A 44 -8.38 2.11 7.99
C ASP A 44 -8.50 2.55 6.53
N GLU A 45 -9.72 2.82 6.06
CA GLU A 45 -9.99 3.14 4.65
C GLU A 45 -9.21 4.38 4.18
N THR A 46 -9.09 5.41 5.03
CA THR A 46 -8.39 6.64 4.66
C THR A 46 -6.89 6.40 4.48
N LEU A 47 -6.29 5.65 5.39
CA LEU A 47 -4.88 5.30 5.31
C LEU A 47 -4.60 4.31 4.18
N ASN A 48 -5.48 3.33 4.00
CA ASN A 48 -5.44 2.37 2.90
C ASN A 48 -5.41 3.09 1.55
N ASP A 49 -6.38 3.99 1.31
CA ASP A 49 -6.45 4.77 0.08
C ASP A 49 -5.23 5.67 -0.09
N ALA A 50 -4.72 6.26 0.99
CA ALA A 50 -3.52 7.08 0.93
C ALA A 50 -2.29 6.27 0.48
N VAL A 51 -2.09 5.05 1.00
CA VAL A 51 -0.98 4.17 0.60
C VAL A 51 -1.16 3.67 -0.82
N ILE A 52 -2.34 3.16 -1.17
CA ILE A 52 -2.62 2.64 -2.52
C ILE A 52 -2.41 3.73 -3.58
N ASN A 53 -2.87 4.95 -3.32
CA ASN A 53 -2.64 6.06 -4.25
C ASN A 53 -1.15 6.40 -4.36
N TYR A 54 -0.42 6.40 -3.25
CA TYR A 54 1.01 6.68 -3.25
C TYR A 54 1.80 5.62 -4.05
N LEU A 55 1.49 4.34 -3.87
CA LEU A 55 2.10 3.24 -4.63
C LEU A 55 1.84 3.39 -6.14
N LYS A 56 0.61 3.74 -6.52
CA LYS A 56 0.26 4.04 -7.93
C LYS A 56 1.06 5.23 -8.49
N GLU A 57 1.30 6.26 -7.67
CA GLU A 57 2.13 7.40 -8.06
C GLU A 57 3.60 7.01 -8.29
N GLN A 58 4.10 5.97 -7.61
CA GLN A 58 5.43 5.41 -7.85
C GLN A 58 5.49 4.47 -9.07
N GLY A 59 4.36 4.17 -9.70
CA GLY A 59 4.28 3.31 -10.89
C GLY A 59 3.88 1.87 -10.60
N VAL A 60 3.48 1.55 -9.36
CA VAL A 60 3.00 0.22 -9.00
C VAL A 60 1.57 0.01 -9.52
N GLU A 61 1.35 -1.08 -10.24
CA GLU A 61 0.01 -1.52 -10.67
C GLU A 61 -0.68 -2.29 -9.54
N ILE A 62 -1.92 -1.90 -9.20
CA ILE A 62 -2.68 -2.53 -8.12
C ILE A 62 -3.70 -3.50 -8.72
N ILE A 63 -3.49 -4.79 -8.47
CA ILE A 63 -4.33 -5.88 -9.00
C ILE A 63 -5.26 -6.34 -7.88
N TYR A 64 -6.56 -6.13 -8.07
CA TYR A 64 -7.56 -6.59 -7.11
C TYR A 64 -7.99 -8.02 -7.45
N ILE A 65 -7.67 -8.96 -6.57
CA ILE A 65 -8.08 -10.36 -6.67
C ILE A 65 -9.34 -10.60 -5.81
N SER A 66 -10.31 -11.31 -6.35
CA SER A 66 -11.48 -11.74 -5.59
C SER A 66 -11.12 -12.99 -4.79
N LYS A 67 -11.54 -13.03 -3.52
CA LYS A 67 -11.24 -14.14 -2.59
C LYS A 67 -11.81 -15.52 -3.01
N GLU A 68 -12.50 -15.60 -4.15
CA GLU A 68 -13.11 -16.82 -4.68
C GLU A 68 -12.19 -17.65 -5.61
N GLU A 69 -10.91 -17.27 -5.78
CA GLU A 69 -9.90 -18.07 -6.50
C GLU A 69 -8.98 -18.91 -5.59
N GLU A 70 -9.52 -19.60 -4.57
CA GLU A 70 -8.85 -20.76 -3.93
C GLU A 70 -9.38 -22.10 -4.48
#